data_AF-A0A815RFA3-F1
#
_entry.id   AF-A0A815RFA3-F1
#
_cell.length_a   1.000
_cell.length_b   1.000
_cell.length_c   1.000
_cell.angle_alpha   90.00
_cell.angle_beta   90.00
_cell.angle_gamma   90.00
#
_symmetry.space_group_name_H-M   'P 1'
#
loop_
_entity.id
_entity.type
_entity.pdbx_description
1 polymer ?
#
loop_
_entity_poly.entity_id
_entity_poly.type
_entity_poly.pdbx_seq_one_letter_code
_entity_poly.pdbx_strand_id
1 'polypeptide(L)'
;MKFSLFAPTIDDVKLILDDKEIDMDKHSDGRFICNVDNMSNGDHKYKFRIKKKEWIWSNSIDIIDPYATKYDLKEKCALFRSENGKEYHEEFHWKYDQIKLPENKQLVLYE
;
A
#
# COMPACT_ATOMS: atom_id res chain seq x y z
N MET A 1 2.92 13.42 -0.18
CA MET A 1 2.29 12.12 0.19
C MET A 1 3.30 11.22 0.86
N LYS A 2 2.89 10.47 1.89
CA LYS A 2 3.78 9.64 2.69
C LYS A 2 3.61 8.17 2.33
N PHE A 3 4.71 7.50 2.01
CA PHE A 3 4.77 6.05 1.84
C PHE A 3 5.52 5.44 3.01
N SER A 4 5.06 4.30 3.50
CA SER A 4 5.71 3.60 4.61
C SER A 4 5.61 2.10 4.46
N LEU A 5 6.73 1.40 4.70
CA LEU A 5 6.77 -0.05 4.75
C LEU A 5 7.40 -0.49 6.07
N PHE A 6 6.71 -1.32 6.86
CA PHE A 6 7.29 -1.95 8.04
C PHE A 6 8.08 -3.20 7.63
N ALA A 7 9.40 -3.14 7.71
CA ALA A 7 10.28 -4.21 7.23
C ALA A 7 11.58 -4.29 8.07
N PRO A 8 11.51 -4.59 9.38
CA PRO A 8 12.63 -4.43 10.31
C PRO A 8 13.90 -5.22 9.93
N THR A 9 13.72 -6.39 9.32
CA THR A 9 14.82 -7.30 8.94
C THR A 9 15.38 -7.07 7.54
N ILE A 10 14.83 -6.11 6.79
CA ILE A 10 15.27 -5.74 5.44
C ILE A 10 16.35 -4.66 5.54
N ASP A 11 17.32 -4.70 4.64
CA ASP A 11 18.46 -3.79 4.65
C ASP A 11 18.19 -2.49 3.88
N ASP A 12 17.47 -2.61 2.76
CA ASP A 12 17.24 -1.51 1.83
C ASP A 12 15.86 -1.64 1.18
N VAL A 13 15.18 -0.50 1.02
CA VAL A 13 13.86 -0.40 0.39
C VAL A 13 13.83 0.81 -0.51
N LYS A 14 13.37 0.59 -1.74
CA LYS A 14 13.02 1.66 -2.68
C LYS A 14 11.52 1.66 -2.94
N LEU A 15 10.94 2.84 -3.02
CA LEU A 15 9.63 3.07 -3.62
C LEU A 15 9.82 3.12 -5.13
N ILE A 16 9.09 2.28 -5.86
CA ILE A 16 8.93 2.42 -7.31
C ILE A 16 7.58 3.08 -7.53
N LEU A 17 7.56 4.32 -8.01
CA LEU A 17 6.36 5.12 -8.24
C LEU A 17 6.35 5.61 -9.69
N ASP A 18 5.37 5.17 -10.48
CA ASP A 18 5.26 5.47 -11.92
C ASP A 18 6.60 5.34 -12.65
N ASP A 19 7.22 4.16 -12.51
CA ASP A 19 8.52 3.78 -13.07
C ASP A 19 9.75 4.56 -12.54
N LYS A 20 9.58 5.44 -11.54
CA LYS A 20 10.67 6.13 -10.86
C LYS A 20 11.02 5.44 -9.56
N GLU A 21 12.32 5.22 -9.33
CA GLU A 21 12.84 4.69 -8.08
C GLU A 21 13.17 5.83 -7.11
N ILE A 22 12.76 5.68 -5.85
CA ILE A 22 13.03 6.62 -4.77
C ILE A 22 13.51 5.80 -3.55
N ASP A 23 14.70 6.10 -3.04
CA ASP A 23 15.22 5.47 -1.82
C ASP A 23 14.36 5.84 -0.61
N MET A 24 14.15 4.89 0.31
CA MET A 24 13.40 5.12 1.54
C MET A 24 14.31 5.10 2.76
N ASP A 25 14.07 5.99 3.71
CA ASP A 25 14.86 6.08 4.93
C ASP A 25 14.41 5.02 5.95
N LYS A 26 15.35 4.21 6.44
CA LYS A 26 15.08 3.24 7.52
C LYS A 26 15.10 3.95 8.88
N HIS A 27 13.99 3.88 9.59
CA HIS A 27 13.84 4.39 10.95
C HIS A 27 14.16 3.33 12.00
N SER A 28 14.39 3.78 13.24
CA SER A 28 14.78 2.92 14.37
C SER A 28 13.73 1.87 14.75
N ASP A 29 12.46 2.10 14.42
CA ASP A 29 11.36 1.17 14.64
C ASP A 29 11.27 0.08 13.55
N GLY A 30 12.13 0.12 12.53
CA GLY A 30 12.12 -0.82 11.42
C GLY A 30 11.17 -0.45 10.27
N ARG A 31 10.57 0.76 10.30
CA ARG A 31 9.85 1.31 9.16
C ARG A 31 10.80 1.96 8.17
N PHE A 32 10.54 1.74 6.90
CA PHE A 32 11.06 2.56 5.81
C PHE A 32 10.03 3.62 5.47
N ILE A 33 10.44 4.88 5.34
CA ILE A 33 9.54 6.01 5.08
C ILE A 33 10.10 6.87 3.94
N CYS A 34 9.21 7.35 3.07
CA CYS A 34 9.51 8.33 2.03
C CYS A 34 8.34 9.32 1.94
N ASN A 35 8.65 10.60 1.71
CA ASN A 35 7.67 11.62 1.40
C ASN A 35 7.90 12.10 -0.04
N VAL A 36 6.86 11.97 -0.86
CA VAL A 36 6.86 12.46 -2.25
C VAL A 36 6.06 13.76 -2.31
N ASP A 37 6.73 14.85 -2.64
CA ASP A 37 6.11 16.16 -2.81
C ASP A 37 5.47 16.31 -4.19
N ASN A 38 4.44 17.15 -4.28
CA ASN A 38 3.80 17.56 -5.54
C ASN A 38 3.34 16.40 -6.44
N MET A 39 2.62 15.43 -5.86
CA MET A 39 1.94 14.40 -6.65
C MET A 39 0.93 15.03 -7.60
N SER A 40 0.98 14.63 -8.88
CA SER A 40 -0.04 15.05 -9.85
C SER A 40 -1.41 14.49 -9.49
N ASN A 41 -2.46 15.06 -10.08
CA ASN A 41 -3.79 14.49 -9.96
C ASN A 41 -3.93 13.28 -10.89
N GLY A 42 -4.65 12.25 -10.43
CA GLY A 42 -4.94 11.05 -11.23
C GLY A 42 -4.53 9.76 -10.54
N ASP A 43 -4.56 8.67 -11.32
CA ASP A 43 -4.21 7.34 -10.86
C ASP A 43 -2.71 7.09 -10.97
N HIS A 44 -2.15 6.48 -9.94
CA HIS A 44 -0.73 6.24 -9.79
C HIS A 44 -0.48 4.77 -9.45
N LYS A 45 0.65 4.26 -9.94
CA LYS A 45 1.10 2.90 -9.68
C LYS A 45 2.33 2.93 -8.80
N TYR A 46 2.34 2.08 -7.77
CA TYR A 46 3.53 1.93 -6.95
C TYR A 46 3.76 0.52 -6.45
N LYS A 47 5.00 0.24 -6.07
CA LYS A 47 5.43 -0.99 -5.41
C LYS A 47 6.69 -0.73 -4.61
N PHE A 48 7.03 -1.62 -3.70
CA PHE A 48 8.29 -1.55 -2.98
C PHE A 48 9.29 -2.55 -3.54
N ARG A 49 10.51 -2.10 -3.76
CA ARG A 49 11.64 -2.98 -4.05
C ARG A 49 12.45 -3.16 -2.78
N ILE A 50 12.51 -4.38 -2.28
CA ILE A 50 13.19 -4.73 -1.04
C ILE A 50 14.49 -5.49 -1.33
N LYS A 51 15.51 -5.30 -0.50
CA LYS A 51 16.77 -6.04 -0.58
C LYS A 51 17.26 -6.45 0.79
N LYS A 52 17.71 -7.70 0.90
CA LYS A 52 18.38 -8.25 2.08
C LYS A 52 19.76 -8.76 1.70
N LYS A 53 20.82 -8.27 2.34
CA LYS A 53 22.24 -8.51 2.00
C LYS A 53 22.66 -9.97 2.21
N GLU A 54 22.14 -10.61 3.25
CA GLU A 54 22.46 -12.00 3.61
C GLU A 54 21.64 -13.05 2.84
N TRP A 55 20.72 -12.60 1.98
CA TRP A 55 19.97 -13.52 1.14
C TRP A 55 20.88 -14.06 0.03
N ILE A 56 21.08 -15.38 0.00
CA ILE A 56 22.00 -16.11 -0.91
C ILE A 56 21.82 -15.72 -2.38
N TRP A 57 20.63 -15.26 -2.74
CA TRP A 57 20.27 -14.74 -4.05
C TRP A 57 20.09 -13.23 -3.93
N SER A 58 21.19 -12.47 -3.90
CA SER A 58 21.29 -11.02 -3.61
C SER A 58 20.53 -10.08 -4.58
N ASN A 59 19.42 -10.53 -5.12
CA ASN A 59 18.50 -9.83 -5.98
C ASN A 59 17.47 -9.10 -5.12
N SER A 60 17.19 -7.87 -5.49
CA SER A 60 16.05 -7.14 -4.97
C SER A 60 14.76 -7.79 -5.46
N ILE A 61 13.72 -7.79 -4.63
CA ILE A 61 12.39 -8.32 -4.99
C ILE A 61 11.39 -7.17 -4.95
N ASP A 62 10.52 -7.12 -5.96
CA ASP A 62 9.41 -6.18 -6.01
C ASP A 62 8.20 -6.80 -5.30
N ILE A 63 7.59 -6.06 -4.37
CA ILE A 63 6.41 -6.46 -3.60
C ILE A 63 5.32 -5.40 -3.69
N ILE A 64 4.06 -5.85 -3.62
CA ILE A 64 2.90 -4.97 -3.44
C ILE A 64 2.88 -4.53 -1.97
N ASP A 65 2.44 -3.29 -1.71
CA ASP A 65 2.24 -2.81 -0.34
C ASP A 65 1.23 -3.72 0.40
N PRO A 66 1.59 -4.33 1.54
CA PRO A 66 0.68 -5.10 2.36
C PRO A 66 -0.58 -4.33 2.82
N TYR A 67 -0.53 -3.00 2.84
CA TYR A 67 -1.63 -2.10 3.18
C TYR A 67 -2.37 -1.52 1.95
N ALA A 68 -2.04 -1.96 0.73
CA ALA A 68 -2.74 -1.49 -0.47
C ALA A 68 -4.24 -1.81 -0.43
N THR A 69 -5.07 -0.79 -0.67
CA THR A 69 -6.54 -0.95 -0.77
C THR A 69 -7.00 -1.22 -2.20
N LYS A 70 -6.16 -0.90 -3.20
CA LYS A 70 -6.35 -1.24 -4.63
C LYS A 70 -5.04 -1.75 -5.22
N TYR A 71 -5.11 -2.73 -6.11
CA TYR A 71 -3.95 -3.35 -6.74
C TYR A 71 -4.26 -3.83 -8.16
N ASP A 72 -3.23 -3.88 -9.00
CA ASP A 72 -3.26 -4.46 -10.34
C ASP A 72 -2.57 -5.82 -10.31
N LEU A 73 -3.34 -6.91 -10.51
CA LEU A 73 -2.82 -8.27 -10.53
C LEU A 73 -1.87 -8.54 -11.69
N LYS A 74 -2.11 -7.91 -12.84
CA LYS A 74 -1.32 -8.15 -14.05
C LYS A 74 0.04 -7.49 -13.91
N GLU A 75 0.05 -6.24 -13.45
CA GLU A 75 1.26 -5.44 -13.25
C GLU A 75 1.93 -5.68 -11.90
N LYS A 76 1.28 -6.43 -11.00
CA LYS A 76 1.75 -6.75 -9.63
C LYS A 76 2.17 -5.50 -8.85
N CYS A 77 1.32 -4.48 -8.85
CA CYS A 77 1.56 -3.21 -8.18
C CYS A 77 0.32 -2.74 -7.42
N ALA A 78 0.53 -1.87 -6.44
CA ALA A 78 -0.53 -1.16 -5.75
C ALA A 78 -0.96 0.07 -6.57
N LEU A 79 -2.23 0.44 -6.42
CA LEU A 79 -2.85 1.57 -7.10
C LEU A 79 -3.40 2.54 -6.04
N PHE A 80 -3.23 3.83 -6.26
CA PHE A 80 -3.95 4.87 -5.51
C PHE A 80 -4.28 6.03 -6.45
N ARG A 81 -5.22 6.87 -6.05
CA ARG A 81 -5.55 8.11 -6.74
C ARG A 81 -5.06 9.29 -5.92
N SER A 82 -4.44 10.27 -6.56
CA SER A 82 -4.05 11.54 -5.94
C SER A 82 -4.98 12.64 -6.43
N GLU A 83 -5.46 13.48 -5.51
CA GLU A 83 -6.15 14.73 -5.81
C GLU A 83 -5.60 15.84 -4.91
N ASN A 84 -5.13 16.92 -5.52
CA ASN A 84 -4.50 18.07 -4.86
C ASN A 84 -3.34 17.65 -3.93
N GLY A 85 -2.53 16.68 -4.39
CA GLY A 85 -1.36 16.18 -3.66
C GLY A 85 -1.66 15.30 -2.44
N LYS A 86 -2.93 14.92 -2.25
CA LYS A 86 -3.40 14.02 -1.19
C LYS A 86 -3.98 12.76 -1.79
N GLU A 87 -3.94 11.67 -1.03
CA GLU A 87 -4.63 10.44 -1.42
C GLU A 87 -6.15 10.71 -1.46
N TYR A 88 -6.76 10.36 -2.59
CA TYR A 88 -8.19 10.43 -2.80
C TYR A 88 -8.83 9.09 -2.42
N HIS A 89 -9.84 9.16 -1.57
CA HIS A 89 -10.70 8.03 -1.25
C HIS A 89 -12.09 8.30 -1.81
N GLU A 90 -12.66 7.29 -2.47
CA GLU A 90 -14.04 7.36 -2.94
C GLU A 90 -14.99 7.46 -1.74
N GLU A 91 -15.90 8.42 -1.78
CA GLU A 91 -16.93 8.54 -0.75
C GLU A 91 -17.99 7.45 -0.94
N PHE A 92 -18.08 6.53 0.02
CA PHE A 92 -19.13 5.53 0.06
C PHE A 92 -20.16 5.90 1.13
N HIS A 93 -21.43 6.03 0.73
CA HIS A 93 -22.53 6.34 1.64
C HIS A 93 -23.32 5.06 1.99
N TRP A 94 -23.22 4.63 3.24
CA TRP A 94 -24.02 3.53 3.77
C TRP A 94 -25.50 3.91 3.85
N LYS A 95 -26.38 3.04 3.35
CA LYS A 95 -27.84 3.29 3.28
C LYS A 95 -28.63 2.74 4.47
N TYR A 96 -28.08 1.78 5.21
CA TYR A 96 -28.83 0.97 6.16
C TYR A 96 -28.12 0.72 7.49
N ASP A 97 -27.24 1.63 7.93
CA ASP A 97 -26.47 1.49 9.19
C ASP A 97 -27.34 1.29 10.44
N GLN A 98 -28.61 1.65 10.37
CA GLN A 98 -29.56 1.51 11.49
C GLN A 98 -30.13 0.10 11.63
N ILE A 99 -29.99 -0.76 10.61
CA ILE A 99 -30.52 -2.12 10.64
C ILE A 99 -29.52 -3.03 11.33
N LYS A 100 -29.89 -3.54 12.51
CA LYS A 100 -29.06 -4.46 13.28
C LYS A 100 -29.12 -5.88 12.72
N LEU A 101 -28.03 -6.62 12.90
CA LEU A 101 -28.00 -8.06 12.68
C LEU A 101 -29.06 -8.76 13.56
N PRO A 102 -29.79 -9.76 13.02
CA PRO A 102 -30.66 -10.63 13.80
C PRO A 102 -29.90 -11.37 14.90
N GLU A 103 -30.62 -11.91 15.89
CA GLU A 103 -30.01 -12.76 16.90
C GLU A 103 -29.40 -14.02 16.28
N ASN A 104 -28.31 -14.55 16.87
CA ASN A 104 -27.58 -15.71 16.33
C ASN A 104 -28.48 -16.92 16.02
N LYS A 105 -29.57 -17.12 16.78
CA LYS A 105 -30.51 -18.24 16.57
C LYS A 105 -31.42 -18.07 15.35
N GLN A 106 -31.54 -16.85 14.85
CA GLN A 106 -32.34 -16.47 13.69
C GLN A 106 -31.47 -16.21 12.46
N LEU A 107 -30.14 -16.19 12.63
CA LEU A 107 -29.19 -15.93 11.57
C LEU A 107 -29.11 -17.14 10.63
N VAL A 108 -29.46 -16.93 9.37
CA VAL A 108 -29.24 -17.88 8.29
C VAL A 108 -28.13 -17.30 7.41
N LEU A 109 -26.97 -17.96 7.40
CA LEU A 109 -25.84 -17.58 6.57
C LEU A 109 -25.95 -18.29 5.21
N TYR A 110 -25.65 -17.57 4.15
CA TYR A 110 -25.53 -18.09 2.80
C TYR A 110 -24.11 -17.81 2.30
N GLU A 111 -23.41 -18.86 1.91
CA GLU A 111 -22.05 -18.80 1.34
C GLU A 111 -22.12 -18.70 -0.19
#